data_AF-A0A922SG49-F1
#
_entry.id   AF-A0A922SG49-F1
#
_cell.length_a   1.000
_cell.length_b   1.000
_cell.length_c   1.000
_cell.angle_alpha   90.00
_cell.angle_beta   90.00
_cell.angle_gamma   90.00
#
_symmetry.space_group_name_H-M   'P 1'
#
loop_
_entity.id
_entity.type
_entity.pdbx_description
1 polymer ?
#
loop_
_entity_poly.entity_id
_entity_poly.type
_entity_poly.pdbx_seq_one_letter_code
_entity_poly.pdbx_strand_id
1 'polypeptide(L)'
;MSAKRAAGLVIFRCVNQAIEFLMLQTSYGEHHWTPPKGHVDPGESDWVTALRETKEEAGLSEEDLELKNPETKVKLSDEHQDLKWLPLKEAQDISGYDDMKELLLEFNEKAKKMSC
;
A
#
# COMPACT_ATOMS: atom_id res chain seq x y z
N MET A 1 15.78 16.17 17.83
CA MET A 1 14.54 15.42 17.56
C MET A 1 14.94 14.19 16.76
N SER A 2 14.59 12.98 17.23
CA SER A 2 14.83 11.75 16.47
C SER A 2 13.97 11.79 15.21
N ALA A 3 14.53 11.40 14.06
CA ALA A 3 13.72 11.16 12.87
C ALA A 3 12.64 10.12 13.21
N LYS A 4 11.39 10.41 12.85
CA LYS A 4 10.30 9.44 12.93
C LYS A 4 10.40 8.53 11.70
N ARG A 5 10.47 7.23 11.93
CA ARG A 5 10.50 6.21 10.87
C ARG A 5 9.09 5.66 10.67
N ALA A 6 8.75 5.38 9.42
CA ALA A 6 7.51 4.72 9.04
C ALA A 6 7.83 3.54 8.11
N ALA A 7 6.97 2.53 8.12
CA ALA A 7 7.07 1.37 7.26
C ALA A 7 5.67 0.95 6.78
N GLY A 8 5.62 0.28 5.63
CA GLY A 8 4.37 -0.14 5.01
C GLY A 8 4.61 -1.07 3.82
N LEU A 9 3.53 -1.50 3.19
CA LEU A 9 3.57 -2.44 2.07
C LEU A 9 2.97 -1.82 0.80
N VAL A 10 3.72 -1.90 -0.30
CA VAL A 10 3.16 -1.66 -1.63
C VAL A 10 2.46 -2.94 -2.07
N ILE A 11 1.15 -2.97 -1.92
CA ILE A 11 0.32 -4.13 -2.27
C ILE A 11 -0.13 -3.97 -3.71
N PHE A 12 0.05 -5.03 -4.51
CA PHE A 12 -0.43 -5.08 -5.88
C PHE A 12 -1.25 -6.34 -6.13
N ARG A 13 -2.10 -6.29 -7.14
CA ARG A 13 -2.79 -7.46 -7.69
C ARG A 13 -2.70 -7.49 -9.20
N CYS A 14 -2.86 -8.70 -9.75
CA CYS A 14 -2.89 -8.96 -11.19
C CYS A 14 -4.31 -9.28 -11.61
N VAL A 15 -4.95 -8.38 -12.35
CA VAL A 15 -6.31 -8.58 -12.88
C VAL A 15 -6.28 -8.38 -14.39
N ASN A 16 -6.68 -9.39 -15.16
CA ASN A 16 -6.69 -9.33 -16.63
C ASN A 16 -5.34 -8.89 -17.24
N GLN A 17 -4.22 -9.39 -16.71
CA GLN A 17 -2.84 -9.02 -17.12
C GLN A 17 -2.48 -7.54 -16.85
N ALA A 18 -3.27 -6.82 -16.05
CA ALA A 18 -2.96 -5.50 -15.56
C ALA A 18 -2.56 -5.54 -14.08
N ILE A 19 -1.51 -4.79 -13.75
CA ILE A 19 -1.07 -4.56 -12.38
C ILE A 19 -1.86 -3.39 -11.81
N GLU A 20 -2.49 -3.60 -10.66
CA GLU A 20 -3.15 -2.55 -9.89
C GLU A 20 -2.55 -2.47 -8.49
N PHE A 21 -2.39 -1.25 -7.99
CA PHE A 21 -1.86 -0.95 -6.66
C PHE A 21 -2.96 -0.55 -5.70
N LEU A 22 -2.87 -1.03 -4.46
CA LEU A 22 -3.75 -0.60 -3.38
C LEU A 22 -3.33 0.78 -2.88
N MET A 23 -4.25 1.74 -2.99
CA MET A 23 -4.08 3.09 -2.46
C MET A 23 -5.20 3.40 -1.47
N LEU A 24 -4.84 3.93 -0.30
CA LEU A 24 -5.75 4.33 0.75
C LEU A 24 -5.74 5.85 0.89
N GLN A 25 -6.90 6.46 1.10
CA GLN A 25 -7.03 7.90 1.31
C GLN A 25 -7.18 8.23 2.79
N THR A 26 -6.32 9.08 3.34
CA THR A 26 -6.43 9.49 4.75
C THR A 26 -7.76 10.22 5.03
N SER A 27 -8.39 9.92 6.17
CA SER A 27 -9.66 10.53 6.61
C SER A 27 -9.48 11.93 7.21
N TYR A 28 -8.24 12.30 7.52
CA TYR A 28 -7.85 13.59 8.10
C TYR A 28 -6.76 14.28 7.27
N GLY A 29 -6.57 15.58 7.52
CA GLY A 29 -5.56 16.39 6.85
C GLY A 29 -5.88 16.64 5.37
N GLU A 30 -4.85 16.63 4.53
CA GLU A 30 -4.93 16.91 3.08
C GLU A 30 -5.44 15.72 2.24
N HIS A 31 -5.98 14.67 2.88
CA HIS A 31 -6.57 13.51 2.20
C HIS A 31 -5.64 12.86 1.16
N HIS A 32 -4.38 12.65 1.57
CA HIS A 32 -3.35 12.06 0.73
C HIS A 32 -3.66 10.59 0.43
N TRP A 33 -3.18 10.14 -0.73
CA TRP A 33 -3.29 8.76 -1.16
C TRP A 33 -1.95 8.06 -1.05
N THR A 34 -1.87 7.05 -0.19
CA THR A 34 -0.65 6.25 -0.02
C THR A 34 -0.98 4.76 0.09
N PRO A 35 0.00 3.87 -0.14
CA PRO A 35 -0.10 2.49 0.34
C PRO A 35 -0.30 2.46 1.87
N PRO A 36 -0.77 1.33 2.44
CA PRO A 36 -0.90 1.19 3.87
C PRO A 36 0.46 1.30 4.57
N LYS A 37 0.57 2.19 5.55
CA LYS A 37 1.84 2.54 6.22
C LYS A 37 1.63 3.41 7.45
N GLY A 38 2.38 3.10 8.50
CA GLY A 38 2.39 3.89 9.72
C GLY A 38 3.73 3.90 10.43
N HIS A 39 3.73 4.40 11.67
CA HIS A 39 4.96 4.67 12.42
C HIS A 39 5.56 3.40 12.99
N VAL A 40 6.89 3.30 12.98
CA VAL A 40 7.60 2.20 13.63
C VAL A 40 7.59 2.42 15.14
N ASP A 41 7.00 1.49 15.88
CA ASP A 41 6.97 1.52 17.34
C ASP A 41 8.31 1.13 17.97
N PRO A 42 8.59 1.56 19.22
CA PRO A 42 9.83 1.19 19.91
C PRO A 42 10.01 -0.33 20.03
N GLY A 43 11.02 -0.86 19.36
CA GLY A 43 11.35 -2.28 19.35
C GLY A 43 10.78 -3.08 18.17
N GLU A 44 9.96 -2.47 17.30
CA GLU A 44 9.50 -3.11 16.07
C GLU A 44 10.55 -3.06 14.96
N SER A 45 10.57 -4.11 14.12
CA SER A 45 11.25 -4.08 12.83
C SER A 45 10.34 -3.46 11.77
N ASP A 46 10.91 -2.96 10.67
CA ASP A 46 10.11 -2.39 9.57
C ASP A 46 9.10 -3.40 9.00
N TRP A 47 9.46 -4.69 8.96
CA TRP A 47 8.57 -5.75 8.52
C TRP A 47 7.37 -5.94 9.45
N VAL A 48 7.62 -5.96 10.76
CA VAL A 48 6.56 -6.10 11.77
C VAL A 48 5.60 -4.92 11.71
N THR A 49 6.14 -3.69 11.66
CA THR A 49 5.34 -2.47 11.51
C THR A 49 4.53 -2.52 10.21
N ALA A 50 5.16 -2.83 9.07
CA ALA A 50 4.48 -2.84 7.77
C ALA A 50 3.31 -3.85 7.74
N LEU A 51 3.47 -5.04 8.33
CA LEU A 51 2.40 -6.03 8.47
C LEU A 51 1.29 -5.56 9.41
N ARG A 52 1.64 -5.01 10.58
CA ARG A 52 0.68 -4.51 11.57
C ARG A 52 -0.17 -3.40 10.97
N GLU A 53 0.46 -2.38 10.40
CA GLU A 53 -0.21 -1.23 9.78
C GLU A 53 -1.08 -1.65 8.60
N THR A 54 -0.60 -2.58 7.75
CA THR A 54 -1.42 -3.14 6.66
C THR A 54 -2.67 -3.84 7.18
N LYS A 55 -2.54 -4.61 8.27
CA LYS A 55 -3.69 -5.28 8.88
C LYS A 55 -4.64 -4.29 9.54
N GLU A 56 -4.11 -3.25 10.19
CA GLU A 56 -4.90 -2.23 10.86
C GLU A 56 -5.66 -1.36 9.85
N GLU A 57 -4.99 -0.86 8.81
CA GLU A 57 -5.54 0.10 7.85
C GLU A 57 -6.34 -0.55 6.72
N ALA A 58 -6.00 -1.77 6.32
CA ALA A 58 -6.56 -2.46 5.15
C ALA A 58 -7.20 -3.82 5.51
N GLY A 59 -7.02 -4.33 6.73
CA GLY A 59 -7.57 -5.62 7.15
C GLY A 59 -6.89 -6.84 6.52
N LEU A 60 -5.76 -6.65 5.83
CA LEU A 60 -5.01 -7.71 5.15
C LEU A 60 -3.90 -8.23 6.07
N SER A 61 -3.84 -9.54 6.28
CA SER A 61 -2.76 -10.17 7.05
C SER A 61 -1.71 -10.81 6.15
N GLU A 62 -0.63 -11.34 6.75
CA GLU A 62 0.46 -11.99 6.01
C GLU A 62 -0.04 -13.12 5.10
N GLU A 63 -1.08 -13.84 5.53
CA GLU A 63 -1.72 -14.91 4.77
C GLU A 63 -2.46 -14.41 3.52
N ASP A 64 -2.81 -13.12 3.46
CA ASP A 64 -3.46 -12.48 2.32
C ASP A 64 -2.45 -11.89 1.32
N LEU A 65 -1.17 -11.73 1.68
CA LEU A 65 -0.17 -11.06 0.83
C LEU A 65 0.21 -11.87 -0.41
N GLU A 66 0.08 -13.20 -0.35
CA GLU A 66 0.03 -14.04 -1.54
C GLU A 66 -1.43 -14.27 -1.91
N LEU A 67 -2.02 -13.32 -2.64
CA LEU A 67 -3.40 -13.41 -3.10
C LEU A 67 -3.57 -14.57 -4.08
N LYS A 68 -3.91 -15.77 -3.57
CA LYS A 68 -4.48 -16.85 -4.38
C LYS A 68 -5.84 -16.48 -4.95
N ASN A 69 -6.50 -15.46 -4.38
CA ASN A 69 -7.79 -14.94 -4.79
C ASN A 69 -7.74 -13.40 -4.93
N PRO A 70 -7.90 -12.83 -6.15
CA PRO A 70 -7.90 -11.38 -6.37
C PRO A 70 -9.12 -10.64 -5.77
N GLU A 71 -10.13 -11.37 -5.28
CA GLU A 71 -11.35 -10.83 -4.66
C GLU A 71 -11.26 -10.67 -3.13
N THR A 72 -10.07 -10.85 -2.53
CA THR A 72 -9.89 -10.61 -1.09
C THR A 72 -10.37 -9.20 -0.73
N LYS A 73 -11.29 -9.13 0.24
CA LYS A 73 -11.94 -7.89 0.62
C LYS A 73 -11.06 -7.08 1.55
N VAL A 74 -10.67 -5.90 1.08
CA VAL A 74 -10.00 -4.89 1.90
C VAL A 74 -11.03 -4.20 2.80
N LYS A 75 -10.69 -4.00 4.07
CA LYS A 75 -11.53 -3.31 5.06
C LYS A 75 -10.76 -2.11 5.61
N LEU A 76 -11.31 -0.92 5.43
CA LEU A 76 -10.69 0.31 5.90
C LEU A 76 -10.87 0.48 7.42
N SER A 77 -9.84 1.03 8.06
CA SER A 77 -9.94 1.61 9.41
C SER A 77 -10.50 3.03 9.36
N ASP A 78 -10.78 3.60 10.54
CA ASP A 78 -11.24 4.99 10.68
C ASP A 78 -10.18 6.02 10.22
N GLU A 79 -8.91 5.61 10.06
CA GLU A 79 -7.85 6.46 9.54
C GLU A 79 -7.98 6.74 8.05
N HIS A 80 -8.77 5.92 7.33
CA HIS A 80 -8.93 6.02 5.90
C HIS A 80 -10.41 6.12 5.51
N GLN A 81 -10.72 6.95 4.51
CA GLN A 81 -12.09 7.21 4.09
C GLN A 81 -12.43 6.63 2.70
N ASP A 82 -11.41 6.32 1.90
CA ASP A 82 -11.59 5.78 0.56
C ASP A 82 -10.44 4.83 0.19
N LEU A 83 -10.72 3.95 -0.76
CA LEU A 83 -9.82 2.90 -1.24
C LEU A 83 -9.93 2.75 -2.75
N LYS A 84 -8.78 2.62 -3.42
CA LYS A 84 -8.73 2.34 -4.85
C LYS A 84 -7.67 1.32 -5.18
N TRP A 85 -8.02 0.45 -6.12
CA TRP A 85 -7.06 -0.32 -6.90
C TRP A 85 -6.81 0.43 -8.19
N LEU A 86 -5.58 0.86 -8.42
CA LEU A 86 -5.25 1.76 -9.54
C LEU A 86 -4.10 1.22 -10.39
N PRO A 87 -4.18 1.32 -11.73
CA PRO A 87 -3.02 1.06 -12.58
C PRO A 87 -1.91 2.08 -12.28
N LEU A 88 -0.67 1.74 -12.66
CA LEU A 88 0.53 2.54 -12.35
C LEU A 88 0.33 4.05 -12.55
N LYS A 89 -0.17 4.45 -13.72
CA LYS A 89 -0.29 5.88 -14.06
C LYS A 89 -1.24 6.63 -13.13
N GLU A 90 -2.37 6.03 -12.81
CA GLU A 90 -3.36 6.64 -11.91
C GLU A 90 -2.89 6.65 -10.46
N ALA A 91 -2.20 5.59 -10.01
CA ALA A 91 -1.59 5.54 -8.68
C ALA A 91 -0.49 6.62 -8.51
N GLN A 92 0.29 6.86 -9.56
CA GLN A 92 1.30 7.93 -9.60
C GLN A 92 0.67 9.32 -9.57
N ASP A 93 -0.40 9.52 -10.35
CA ASP A 93 -1.06 10.83 -10.45
C ASP A 93 -1.76 11.19 -9.12
N ILE A 94 -2.38 10.22 -8.45
CA ILE A 94 -3.11 10.47 -7.19
C ILE A 94 -2.20 10.58 -5.96
N SER A 95 -1.05 9.89 -5.94
CA SER A 95 -0.11 10.00 -4.81
C SER A 95 0.57 11.36 -4.75
N GLY A 96 0.77 12.03 -5.89
CA GLY A 96 1.22 13.43 -5.95
C GLY A 96 2.71 13.65 -5.65
N TYR A 97 3.42 12.71 -5.03
CA TYR A 97 4.82 12.83 -4.63
C TYR A 97 5.78 12.10 -5.57
N ASP A 98 6.87 12.75 -5.97
CA ASP A 98 7.79 12.19 -6.98
C ASP A 98 8.54 10.94 -6.50
N ASP A 99 8.91 10.88 -5.22
CA ASP A 99 9.50 9.70 -4.60
C ASP A 99 8.54 8.49 -4.59
N MET A 100 7.26 8.72 -4.28
CA MET A 100 6.21 7.69 -4.35
C MET A 100 5.98 7.24 -5.80
N LYS A 101 6.04 8.16 -6.77
CA LYS A 101 5.89 7.80 -8.19
C LYS A 101 7.02 6.91 -8.67
N GLU A 102 8.26 7.20 -8.27
CA GLU A 102 9.43 6.38 -8.58
C GLU A 102 9.34 5.01 -7.90
N LEU A 103 8.93 4.96 -6.63
CA LEU A 103 8.70 3.71 -5.91
C LEU A 103 7.68 2.81 -6.62
N LEU A 104 6.52 3.37 -7.00
CA LEU A 104 5.48 2.64 -7.72
C LEU A 104 5.97 2.11 -9.08
N LEU A 105 6.79 2.90 -9.79
CA LEU A 105 7.41 2.46 -11.04
C LEU A 105 8.37 1.28 -10.81
N GLU A 106 9.23 1.35 -9.81
CA GLU A 106 10.15 0.25 -9.48
C GLU A 106 9.39 -1.03 -9.13
N PHE A 107 8.34 -0.93 -8.30
CA PHE A 107 7.51 -2.07 -7.93
C PHE A 107 6.74 -2.64 -9.12
N ASN A 108 6.25 -1.80 -10.03
CA ASN A 108 5.61 -2.25 -11.26
C ASN A 108 6.56 -3.07 -12.15
N GLU A 109 7.82 -2.62 -12.31
CA GLU A 109 8.82 -3.36 -13.09
C GLU A 109 9.24 -4.68 -12.41
N LYS A 110 9.18 -4.76 -11.08
CA LYS A 110 9.37 -6.02 -10.34
C LYS A 110 8.17 -6.94 -10.52
N ALA A 111 6.95 -6.44 -10.40
CA ALA A 111 5.71 -7.20 -10.56
C ALA A 111 5.57 -7.83 -11.96
N LYS A 112 5.92 -7.10 -13.03
CA LYS A 112 6.01 -7.64 -14.41
C LYS A 112 6.96 -8.82 -14.56
N LYS A 113 8.00 -8.91 -13.72
CA LYS A 113 8.96 -10.04 -13.76
C LYS A 113 8.44 -11.27 -13.01
N MET A 114 7.43 -11.10 -12.16
CA MET A 114 6.82 -12.16 -11.36
C MET A 114 5.67 -12.86 -12.09
N SER A 115 5.55 -12.67 -13.41
CA SER A 115 4.52 -13.28 -14.28
C SER A 115 3.08 -12.86 -13.96
N CYS A 116 2.91 -11.61 -13.51
CA CYS A 116 1.96 -10.74 -14.18
C CYS A 116 2.52 -10.48 -15.60
#